data_AF-R7HVE9-F1
#
_entry.id   AF-R7HVE9-F1
#
_cell.length_a   1.000
_cell.length_b   1.000
_cell.length_c   1.000
_cell.angle_alpha   90.00
_cell.angle_beta   90.00
_cell.angle_gamma   90.00
#
_symmetry.space_group_name_H-M   'P 1'
#
loop_
_entity.id
_entity.type
_entity.pdbx_description
1 polymer ?
#
loop_
_entity_poly.entity_id
_entity_poly.type
_entity_poly.pdbx_seq_one_letter_code
_entity_poly.pdbx_strand_id
1 'polypeptide(L)'
;MIRNKQCRKKVRMLLAGMAACAAIAISAVSTTAYAYDREEATKYASKYWKNYNSEYDAFGNDCTNFASQVLSAGGYSVKEIPKKEVSYADLGNVYSTKKYWCNKTYTKKFAGVVKKTDFVTTTTWSNVDQLAGSSFYGLQDYMVTVQGRTRYLWSISKENIKKLAKKAEKGDIIQIAEANSRFTHTYVVGKVKNGKVYVYAHTGNRGATAEDELEEMERNKVFSKYTIIALIKG
;
A
#
# COMPACT_ATOMS: atom_id res chain seq x y z
N MET A 1 6.81 -11.54 30.13
CA MET A 1 5.55 -10.75 30.11
C MET A 1 5.87 -9.28 30.29
N ILE A 2 5.99 -8.53 29.20
CA ILE A 2 6.13 -7.06 29.22
C ILE A 2 5.18 -6.49 28.17
N ARG A 3 4.48 -5.43 28.58
CA ARG A 3 3.34 -4.74 27.97
C ARG A 3 3.77 -3.78 26.86
N ASN A 4 2.87 -3.51 25.90
CA ASN A 4 2.44 -2.17 25.49
C ASN A 4 1.22 -2.28 24.56
N LYS A 5 0.03 -1.85 24.98
CA LYS A 5 -0.54 -0.48 24.98
C LYS A 5 -0.90 0.03 23.57
N GLN A 6 -2.18 -0.07 23.22
CA GLN A 6 -2.91 1.08 22.65
C GLN A 6 -4.43 0.98 22.92
N CYS A 7 -4.89 1.98 23.68
CA CYS A 7 -6.17 2.69 23.65
C CYS A 7 -7.49 1.91 23.44
N ARG A 8 -8.20 1.61 24.54
CA ARG A 8 -9.67 1.61 24.57
C ARG A 8 -10.13 2.78 25.44
N LYS A 9 -10.72 3.81 24.83
CA LYS A 9 -11.51 4.80 25.58
C LYS A 9 -12.78 4.10 26.09
N LYS A 10 -12.92 3.98 27.42
CA LYS A 10 -14.16 3.57 28.08
C LYS A 10 -15.11 4.78 28.11
N VAL A 11 -16.27 4.67 27.47
CA VAL A 11 -17.39 5.60 27.69
C VAL A 11 -18.10 5.15 28.97
N ARG A 12 -18.07 5.99 30.01
CA ARG A 12 -18.88 5.82 31.22
C ARG A 12 -20.20 6.58 30.99
N MET A 13 -21.30 5.87 30.87
CA MET A 13 -22.65 6.45 31.00
C MET A 13 -22.87 6.78 32.48
N LEU A 14 -23.10 8.06 32.78
CA LEU A 14 -23.72 8.49 34.03
C LEU A 14 -25.20 8.72 33.72
N LEU A 15 -26.05 7.96 34.39
CA LEU A 15 -27.49 8.20 34.46
C LEU A 15 -27.74 9.37 35.42
N ALA A 16 -28.30 10.45 34.89
CA ALA A 16 -29.07 11.41 35.66
C ALA A 16 -30.31 11.76 34.81
N GLY A 17 -31.49 11.49 35.36
CA GLY A 17 -32.75 11.81 34.70
C GLY A 17 -33.02 13.30 34.70
N MET A 18 -33.71 13.77 33.65
CA MET A 18 -34.90 14.63 33.71
C MET A 18 -35.38 14.88 32.27
N ALA A 19 -36.69 14.80 32.08
CA ALA A 19 -37.37 14.94 30.81
C ALA A 19 -37.21 16.34 30.19
N ALA A 20 -36.78 16.38 28.94
CA ALA A 20 -37.12 17.43 27.99
C ALA A 20 -37.06 16.80 26.59
N CYS A 21 -38.14 16.94 25.82
CA CYS A 21 -38.21 16.54 24.42
C CYS A 21 -37.18 17.34 23.61
N ALA A 22 -35.98 16.79 23.47
CA ALA A 22 -35.03 17.23 22.46
C ALA A 22 -35.12 16.22 21.31
N ALA A 23 -35.51 16.71 20.13
CA ALA A 23 -35.42 15.93 18.90
C ALA A 23 -34.01 15.34 18.81
N ILE A 24 -33.93 14.01 18.88
CA ILE A 24 -32.68 13.30 18.59
C ILE A 24 -32.49 13.47 17.09
N ALA A 25 -31.81 14.54 16.69
CA ALA A 25 -31.13 14.56 15.41
C ALA A 25 -30.10 13.45 15.50
N ILE A 26 -30.45 12.26 15.00
CA ILE A 26 -29.49 11.22 14.69
C ILE A 26 -28.59 11.85 13.64
N SER A 27 -27.51 12.48 14.09
CA SER A 27 -26.41 12.83 13.21
C SER A 27 -25.96 11.49 12.66
N ALA A 28 -26.36 11.18 11.44
CA ALA A 28 -25.76 10.08 10.70
C ALA A 28 -24.26 10.34 10.82
N VAL A 29 -23.57 9.46 11.55
CA VAL A 29 -22.11 9.43 11.51
C VAL A 29 -21.83 9.10 10.06
N SER A 30 -21.62 10.15 9.26
CA SER A 30 -21.00 10.03 7.97
C SER A 30 -19.70 9.29 8.29
N THR A 31 -19.64 8.03 7.90
CA THR A 31 -18.38 7.29 7.85
C THR A 31 -17.58 8.00 6.77
N THR A 32 -17.01 9.16 7.10
CA THR A 32 -15.96 9.77 6.31
C THR A 32 -14.94 8.66 6.17
N ALA A 33 -14.83 8.09 4.97
CA ALA A 33 -13.66 7.31 4.60
C ALA A 33 -12.48 8.10 5.15
N TYR A 34 -11.74 7.51 6.10
CA TYR A 34 -10.63 8.22 6.73
C TYR A 34 -9.78 8.77 5.58
N ALA A 35 -9.70 10.09 5.49
CA ALA A 35 -8.95 10.73 4.42
C ALA A 35 -7.52 10.20 4.50
N TYR A 36 -6.93 9.87 3.35
CA TYR A 36 -5.58 9.33 3.29
C TYR A 36 -4.58 10.30 3.93
N ASP A 37 -3.90 9.84 4.97
CA ASP A 37 -2.88 10.62 5.67
C ASP A 37 -1.54 10.50 4.95
N ARG A 38 -1.30 11.47 4.07
CA ARG A 38 -0.07 11.59 3.30
C ARG A 38 1.16 11.81 4.18
N GLU A 39 1.01 12.38 5.38
CA GLU A 39 2.12 12.60 6.31
C GLU A 39 2.53 11.27 6.94
N GLU A 40 1.59 10.50 7.49
CA GLU A 40 1.91 9.20 8.09
C GLU A 40 2.41 8.19 7.04
N ALA A 41 1.86 8.21 5.82
CA ALA A 41 2.38 7.41 4.71
C ALA A 41 3.86 7.72 4.43
N THR A 42 4.20 9.00 4.29
CA THR A 42 5.57 9.41 3.91
C THR A 42 6.56 9.28 5.05
N LYS A 43 6.12 9.47 6.29
CA LYS A 43 6.88 9.15 7.51
C LYS A 43 7.18 7.67 7.61
N TYR A 44 6.23 6.79 7.30
CA TYR A 44 6.48 5.35 7.21
C TYR A 44 7.51 5.06 6.12
N ALA A 45 7.32 5.61 4.92
CA ALA A 45 8.24 5.40 3.81
C ALA A 45 9.67 5.84 4.16
N SER A 46 9.82 7.03 4.75
CA SER A 46 11.10 7.58 5.21
C SER A 46 11.79 6.70 6.27
N LYS A 47 11.01 6.08 7.16
CA LYS A 47 11.54 5.20 8.21
C LYS A 47 12.02 3.85 7.66
N TYR A 48 11.29 3.27 6.71
CA TYR A 48 11.47 1.86 6.33
C TYR A 48 12.10 1.63 4.96
N TRP A 49 12.31 2.66 4.12
CA TRP A 49 12.90 2.46 2.79
C TRP A 49 14.27 1.74 2.81
N LYS A 50 15.06 1.92 3.88
CA LYS A 50 16.39 1.31 4.03
C LYS A 50 16.35 -0.03 4.78
N ASN A 51 15.57 -0.07 5.85
CA ASN A 51 15.49 -1.22 6.75
C ASN A 51 14.04 -1.70 6.76
N TYR A 52 13.83 -2.95 6.36
CA TYR A 52 12.52 -3.57 6.26
C TYR A 52 11.80 -3.54 7.62
N ASN A 53 10.49 -3.32 7.60
CA ASN A 53 9.69 -3.43 8.81
C ASN A 53 9.53 -4.92 9.19
N SER A 54 10.06 -5.32 10.33
CA SER A 54 10.00 -6.70 10.84
C SER A 54 8.59 -7.19 11.19
N GLU A 55 7.59 -6.30 11.18
CA GLU A 55 6.17 -6.68 11.33
C GLU A 55 5.58 -7.32 10.06
N TYR A 56 6.29 -7.24 8.92
CA TYR A 56 5.88 -7.79 7.64
C TYR A 56 6.95 -8.73 7.09
N ASP A 57 6.53 -9.74 6.35
CA ASP A 57 7.45 -10.55 5.54
C ASP A 57 8.12 -9.69 4.46
N ALA A 58 9.39 -9.99 4.20
CA ALA A 58 10.16 -9.41 3.11
C ALA A 58 10.25 -10.39 1.94
N PHE A 59 10.12 -9.88 0.72
CA PHE A 59 10.20 -10.67 -0.51
C PHE A 59 11.43 -10.28 -1.35
N GLY A 60 11.89 -11.14 -2.26
CA GLY A 60 12.98 -10.80 -3.18
C GLY A 60 12.66 -9.61 -4.10
N ASN A 61 11.38 -9.43 -4.45
CA ASN A 61 10.85 -8.29 -5.22
C ASN A 61 9.91 -7.44 -4.34
N ASP A 62 10.45 -6.81 -3.29
CA ASP A 62 9.66 -6.22 -2.21
C ASP A 62 9.00 -4.87 -2.50
N CYS A 63 9.31 -4.23 -3.63
CA CYS A 63 8.89 -2.84 -3.91
C CYS A 63 7.38 -2.59 -3.72
N THR A 64 6.51 -3.54 -4.14
CA THR A 64 5.06 -3.43 -3.97
C THR A 64 4.61 -3.75 -2.56
N ASN A 65 5.25 -4.72 -1.89
CA ASN A 65 5.00 -5.00 -0.48
C ASN A 65 5.27 -3.76 0.38
N PHE A 66 6.41 -3.09 0.16
CA PHE A 66 6.75 -1.82 0.80
C PHE A 66 5.72 -0.73 0.51
N ALA A 67 5.37 -0.53 -0.76
CA ALA A 67 4.36 0.47 -1.14
C ALA A 67 2.99 0.20 -0.49
N SER A 68 2.60 -1.08 -0.39
CA SER A 68 1.35 -1.46 0.28
C SER A 68 1.39 -1.16 1.78
N GLN A 69 2.52 -1.40 2.44
CA GLN A 69 2.71 -1.02 3.84
C GLN A 69 2.61 0.50 4.02
N VAL A 70 3.20 1.28 3.11
CA VAL A 70 3.10 2.75 3.12
C VAL A 70 1.66 3.23 2.98
N LEU A 71 0.92 2.69 2.02
CA LEU A 71 -0.50 3.03 1.83
C LEU A 71 -1.32 2.68 3.07
N SER A 72 -1.06 1.51 3.67
CA SER A 72 -1.75 1.07 4.89
C SER A 72 -1.43 1.98 6.07
N ALA A 73 -0.19 2.44 6.21
CA ALA A 73 0.21 3.41 7.23
C ALA A 73 -0.47 4.77 7.05
N GLY A 74 -0.72 5.18 5.80
CA GLY A 74 -1.54 6.36 5.48
C GLY A 74 -3.04 6.17 5.63
N GLY A 75 -3.51 5.01 6.11
CA GLY A 75 -4.92 4.78 6.42
C GLY A 75 -5.74 4.11 5.30
N TYR A 76 -5.12 3.58 4.25
CA TYR A 76 -5.85 2.68 3.34
C TYR A 76 -6.37 1.48 4.11
N SER A 77 -7.67 1.21 3.95
CA SER A 77 -8.32 0.10 4.64
C SER A 77 -7.87 -1.24 4.05
N VAL A 78 -7.16 -2.01 4.87
CA VAL A 78 -6.80 -3.40 4.57
C VAL A 78 -8.07 -4.22 4.38
N LYS A 79 -8.17 -4.95 3.27
CA LYS A 79 -9.29 -5.83 2.98
C LYS A 79 -8.85 -7.26 3.18
N GLU A 80 -9.09 -7.78 4.38
CA GLU A 80 -8.65 -9.10 4.82
C GLU A 80 -9.39 -10.25 4.12
N ILE A 81 -8.72 -11.39 4.04
CA ILE A 81 -9.32 -12.64 3.57
C ILE A 81 -10.18 -13.22 4.72
N PRO A 82 -11.45 -13.58 4.49
CA PRO A 82 -12.24 -14.28 5.49
C PRO A 82 -11.51 -15.57 5.94
N LYS A 83 -11.37 -15.78 7.24
CA LYS A 83 -10.61 -16.93 7.81
C LYS A 83 -11.08 -18.29 7.30
N LYS A 84 -12.34 -18.40 6.87
CA LYS A 84 -12.94 -19.60 6.27
C LYS A 84 -12.45 -19.87 4.85
N GLU A 85 -12.01 -18.86 4.12
CA GLU A 85 -11.53 -18.95 2.73
C GLU A 85 -10.03 -19.28 2.65
N VAL A 86 -9.27 -19.01 3.72
CA VAL A 86 -7.86 -19.43 3.82
C VAL A 86 -7.80 -20.94 4.07
N SER A 87 -6.94 -21.66 3.36
CA SER A 87 -6.65 -23.09 3.57
C SER A 87 -5.30 -23.30 4.28
N TYR A 88 -4.93 -24.54 4.60
CA TYR A 88 -3.60 -24.84 5.15
C TYR A 88 -2.47 -24.61 4.13
N ALA A 89 -2.76 -24.80 2.84
CA ALA A 89 -1.81 -24.60 1.76
C ALA A 89 -1.48 -23.12 1.53
N ASP A 90 -2.39 -22.21 1.88
CA ASP A 90 -2.19 -20.77 1.70
C ASP A 90 -1.25 -20.16 2.76
N LEU A 91 -1.11 -20.80 3.91
CA LEU A 91 -0.25 -20.35 5.00
C LEU A 91 1.23 -20.41 4.58
N GLY A 92 1.92 -19.27 4.64
CA GLY A 92 3.31 -19.11 4.18
C GLY A 92 3.43 -18.86 2.68
N ASN A 93 2.32 -18.63 1.97
CA ASN A 93 2.28 -18.44 0.52
C ASN A 93 1.56 -17.13 0.13
N VAL A 94 1.77 -16.73 -1.12
CA VAL A 94 1.06 -15.59 -1.73
C VAL A 94 -0.31 -16.05 -2.24
N TYR A 95 -1.37 -15.52 -1.66
CA TYR A 95 -2.76 -15.79 -2.01
C TYR A 95 -3.16 -15.01 -3.27
N SER A 96 -3.38 -15.71 -4.38
CA SER A 96 -3.80 -15.11 -5.64
C SER A 96 -5.25 -14.63 -5.57
N THR A 97 -5.44 -13.31 -5.60
CA THR A 97 -6.78 -12.72 -5.51
C THR A 97 -6.82 -11.31 -6.08
N LYS A 98 -8.04 -10.90 -6.39
CA LYS A 98 -8.42 -9.57 -6.89
C LYS A 98 -9.28 -8.83 -5.85
N LYS A 99 -9.80 -9.56 -4.87
CA LYS A 99 -10.85 -9.12 -3.95
C LYS A 99 -10.29 -8.51 -2.67
N TYR A 100 -9.17 -9.05 -2.20
CA TYR A 100 -8.54 -8.71 -0.93
C TYR A 100 -7.27 -7.93 -1.17
N TRP A 101 -6.82 -7.19 -0.16
CA TRP A 101 -5.55 -6.47 -0.12
C TRP A 101 -5.05 -6.60 1.31
N CYS A 102 -4.14 -7.55 1.53
CA CYS A 102 -3.87 -8.10 2.85
C CYS A 102 -2.45 -8.67 2.94
N ASN A 103 -1.80 -8.39 4.06
CA ASN A 103 -0.66 -9.15 4.58
C ASN A 103 -0.96 -9.36 6.07
N LYS A 104 -1.26 -10.60 6.47
CA LYS A 104 -1.70 -10.91 7.84
C LYS A 104 -1.41 -12.35 8.22
N THR A 105 -1.16 -12.59 9.51
CA THR A 105 -1.07 -13.92 10.08
C THR A 105 -2.43 -14.59 10.25
N TYR A 106 -2.55 -15.82 9.77
CA TYR A 106 -3.71 -16.68 9.95
C TYR A 106 -3.33 -17.92 10.76
N THR A 107 -4.25 -18.38 11.62
CA THR A 107 -4.07 -19.59 12.43
C THR A 107 -5.12 -20.63 12.04
N LYS A 108 -4.66 -21.83 11.68
CA LYS A 108 -5.50 -23.00 11.45
C LYS A 108 -5.39 -23.99 12.59
N LYS A 109 -6.56 -24.50 12.97
CA LYS A 109 -6.74 -25.45 14.06
C LYS A 109 -7.40 -26.72 13.54
N PHE A 110 -7.08 -27.84 14.17
CA PHE A 110 -7.77 -29.12 13.99
C PHE A 110 -8.19 -29.62 15.36
N ALA A 111 -9.49 -29.93 15.53
CA ALA A 111 -10.07 -30.31 16.82
C ALA A 111 -9.69 -29.36 17.98
N GLY A 112 -9.72 -28.04 17.74
CA GLY A 112 -9.36 -27.02 18.73
C GLY A 112 -7.85 -26.77 18.93
N VAL A 113 -6.98 -27.66 18.43
CA VAL A 113 -5.52 -27.56 18.57
C VAL A 113 -4.92 -26.76 17.41
N VAL A 114 -4.05 -25.78 17.70
CA VAL A 114 -3.31 -25.04 16.67
C VAL A 114 -2.39 -25.99 15.91
N LYS A 115 -2.54 -26.04 14.59
CA LYS A 115 -1.71 -26.88 13.71
C LYS A 115 -0.73 -26.07 12.89
N LYS A 116 -1.14 -24.88 12.41
CA LYS A 116 -0.27 -23.98 11.65
C LYS A 116 -0.70 -22.54 11.90
N THR A 117 0.28 -21.66 12.11
CA THR A 117 0.11 -20.21 12.16
C THR A 117 1.17 -19.61 11.26
N ASP A 118 0.74 -18.85 10.26
CA ASP A 118 1.66 -18.29 9.26
C ASP A 118 1.04 -17.07 8.58
N PHE A 119 1.87 -16.29 7.90
CA PHE A 119 1.40 -15.18 7.08
C PHE A 119 0.70 -15.65 5.82
N VAL A 120 -0.27 -14.85 5.38
CA VAL A 120 -0.86 -14.93 4.05
C VAL A 120 -0.85 -13.53 3.47
N THR A 121 -0.17 -13.37 2.34
CA THR A 121 -0.03 -12.10 1.62
C THR A 121 -0.76 -12.20 0.28
N THR A 122 -1.52 -11.18 -0.11
CA THR A 122 -2.26 -11.22 -1.38
C THR A 122 -1.44 -10.70 -2.54
N THR A 123 -1.71 -11.18 -3.76
CA THR A 123 -1.07 -10.66 -4.98
C THR A 123 -1.25 -9.15 -5.16
N THR A 124 -2.41 -8.60 -4.78
CA THR A 124 -2.68 -7.15 -4.76
C THR A 124 -1.79 -6.38 -3.77
N TRP A 125 -1.24 -7.04 -2.74
CA TRP A 125 -0.38 -6.44 -1.72
C TRP A 125 1.10 -6.51 -2.10
N SER A 126 1.58 -7.65 -2.59
CA SER A 126 3.02 -7.91 -2.76
C SER A 126 3.49 -7.99 -4.20
N ASN A 127 2.63 -8.29 -5.17
CA ASN A 127 3.08 -8.58 -6.53
C ASN A 127 3.10 -7.32 -7.38
N VAL A 128 4.23 -7.13 -8.04
CA VAL A 128 4.33 -6.25 -9.21
C VAL A 128 4.37 -7.08 -10.50
N ASP A 129 4.94 -8.29 -10.46
CA ASP A 129 5.19 -9.12 -11.65
C ASP A 129 3.96 -9.98 -12.04
N GLN A 130 3.60 -9.91 -13.32
CA GLN A 130 2.70 -10.87 -13.95
C GLN A 130 3.48 -12.16 -14.17
N LEU A 131 3.37 -13.12 -13.25
CA LEU A 131 3.58 -14.51 -13.65
C LEU A 131 2.52 -14.83 -14.72
N ALA A 132 3.01 -15.20 -15.91
CA ALA A 132 2.23 -15.49 -17.10
C ALA A 132 0.94 -16.26 -16.76
N GLY A 133 -0.21 -15.64 -17.00
CA GLY A 133 -1.54 -16.22 -16.76
C GLY A 133 -2.32 -15.66 -15.56
N SER A 134 -1.73 -14.83 -14.70
CA SER A 134 -2.41 -14.22 -13.54
C SER A 134 -2.81 -12.75 -13.72
N SER A 135 -2.85 -12.27 -14.98
CA SER A 135 -3.36 -10.95 -15.34
C SER A 135 -4.72 -10.75 -14.68
N PHE A 136 -4.81 -9.81 -13.73
CA PHE A 136 -5.68 -8.66 -13.87
C PHE A 136 -5.69 -7.74 -12.63
N TYR A 137 -5.09 -8.09 -11.49
CA TYR A 137 -5.14 -7.18 -10.32
C TYR A 137 -3.86 -7.16 -9.46
N GLY A 138 -2.89 -6.32 -9.88
CA GLY A 138 -1.79 -5.88 -9.01
C GLY A 138 -2.22 -4.71 -8.12
N LEU A 139 -1.26 -4.08 -7.42
CA LEU A 139 -1.55 -2.92 -6.57
C LEU A 139 -2.31 -1.80 -7.31
N GLN A 140 -1.89 -1.41 -8.52
CA GLN A 140 -2.61 -0.37 -9.28
C GLN A 140 -4.06 -0.71 -9.58
N ASP A 141 -4.35 -1.94 -9.98
CA ASP A 141 -5.70 -2.30 -10.41
C ASP A 141 -6.61 -2.31 -9.19
N TYR A 142 -6.13 -2.80 -8.04
CA TYR A 142 -6.85 -2.68 -6.78
C TYR A 142 -7.11 -1.22 -6.41
N MET A 143 -6.08 -0.36 -6.52
CA MET A 143 -6.20 1.07 -6.23
C MET A 143 -7.21 1.77 -7.16
N VAL A 144 -7.18 1.48 -8.46
CA VAL A 144 -8.05 2.13 -9.45
C VAL A 144 -9.47 1.56 -9.38
N THR A 145 -9.62 0.24 -9.41
CA THR A 145 -10.93 -0.41 -9.58
C THR A 145 -11.68 -0.62 -8.28
N VAL A 146 -10.97 -0.87 -7.17
CA VAL A 146 -11.59 -1.13 -5.85
C VAL A 146 -11.59 0.12 -5.00
N GLN A 147 -10.50 0.88 -4.99
CA GLN A 147 -10.38 2.11 -4.18
C GLN A 147 -10.76 3.38 -4.96
N GLY A 148 -11.12 3.28 -6.24
CA GLY A 148 -11.58 4.40 -7.07
C GLY A 148 -10.53 5.47 -7.34
N ARG A 149 -9.24 5.14 -7.25
CA ARG A 149 -8.15 6.11 -7.33
C ARG A 149 -7.83 6.51 -8.76
N THR A 150 -7.53 7.78 -8.95
CA THR A 150 -7.12 8.31 -10.24
C THR A 150 -5.74 7.78 -10.61
N ARG A 151 -5.61 7.30 -11.86
CA ARG A 151 -4.34 6.93 -12.48
C ARG A 151 -4.06 7.82 -13.68
N TYR A 152 -2.83 8.29 -13.77
CA TYR A 152 -2.29 8.95 -14.95
C TYR A 152 -1.18 8.08 -15.56
N LEU A 153 -1.10 8.04 -16.89
CA LEU A 153 -0.15 7.20 -17.63
C LEU A 153 0.56 8.04 -18.68
N TRP A 154 1.88 7.83 -18.79
CA TRP A 154 2.71 8.44 -19.82
C TRP A 154 3.80 7.49 -20.30
N SER A 155 4.37 7.78 -21.47
CA SER A 155 5.67 7.22 -21.83
C SER A 155 6.76 7.84 -20.96
N ILE A 156 7.80 7.07 -20.64
CA ILE A 156 8.96 7.58 -19.91
C ILE A 156 9.76 8.50 -20.82
N SER A 157 9.82 9.76 -20.42
CA SER A 157 10.68 10.79 -21.02
C SER A 157 10.84 11.93 -20.01
N LYS A 158 11.91 12.72 -20.15
CA LYS A 158 12.12 13.93 -19.34
C LYS A 158 10.90 14.87 -19.36
N GLU A 159 10.26 15.05 -20.52
CA GLU A 159 9.09 15.92 -20.65
C GLU A 159 7.89 15.37 -19.87
N ASN A 160 7.62 14.07 -19.97
CA ASN A 160 6.50 13.45 -19.30
C ASN A 160 6.73 13.29 -17.80
N ILE A 161 7.98 13.11 -17.34
CA ILE A 161 8.33 13.19 -15.91
C ILE A 161 7.99 14.58 -15.34
N LYS A 162 8.22 15.66 -16.09
CA LYS A 162 7.79 17.01 -15.68
C LYS A 162 6.28 17.16 -15.63
N LYS A 163 5.53 16.51 -16.54
CA LYS A 163 4.05 16.48 -16.49
C LYS A 163 3.58 15.71 -15.25
N LEU A 164 4.19 14.58 -14.94
CA LEU A 164 3.94 13.79 -13.74
C LEU A 164 4.21 14.62 -12.47
N ALA A 165 5.33 15.33 -12.42
CA ALA A 165 5.70 16.16 -11.26
C ALA A 165 4.67 17.25 -10.93
N LYS A 166 3.94 17.76 -11.92
CA LYS A 166 2.85 18.73 -11.72
C LYS A 166 1.59 18.12 -11.10
N LYS A 167 1.48 16.78 -11.08
CA LYS A 167 0.32 16.03 -10.57
C LYS A 167 0.63 15.23 -9.30
N ALA A 168 1.91 14.91 -9.10
CA ALA A 168 2.38 14.12 -7.99
C ALA A 168 2.29 14.90 -6.68
N GLU A 169 1.92 14.18 -5.63
CA GLU A 169 1.94 14.65 -4.25
C GLU A 169 2.59 13.57 -3.39
N LYS A 170 3.13 13.98 -2.24
CA LYS A 170 3.72 13.08 -1.27
C LYS A 170 2.71 11.99 -0.87
N GLY A 171 3.15 10.73 -0.81
CA GLY A 171 2.30 9.56 -0.56
C GLY A 171 1.58 9.00 -1.79
N ASP A 172 1.72 9.59 -2.99
CA ASP A 172 1.27 8.94 -4.23
C ASP A 172 2.16 7.75 -4.59
N ILE A 173 1.63 6.86 -5.44
CA ILE A 173 2.37 5.70 -5.94
C ILE A 173 2.78 5.94 -7.39
N ILE A 174 4.01 5.58 -7.72
CA ILE A 174 4.50 5.53 -9.09
C ILE A 174 4.81 4.08 -9.43
N GLN A 175 4.28 3.58 -10.55
CA GLN A 175 4.69 2.28 -11.08
C GLN A 175 5.26 2.44 -12.47
N ILE A 176 6.29 1.66 -12.78
CA ILE A 176 6.95 1.65 -14.10
C ILE A 176 6.77 0.29 -14.75
N ALA A 177 6.61 0.30 -16.08
CA ALA A 177 6.36 -0.88 -16.88
C ALA A 177 7.28 -0.96 -18.10
N GLU A 178 7.62 -2.19 -18.47
CA GLU A 178 8.31 -2.52 -19.72
C GLU A 178 7.41 -2.32 -20.95
N ALA A 179 7.97 -2.43 -22.15
CA ALA A 179 7.26 -2.22 -23.43
C ALA A 179 6.02 -3.11 -23.61
N ASN A 180 6.00 -4.30 -23.01
CA ASN A 180 4.85 -5.19 -22.98
C ASN A 180 3.79 -4.80 -21.93
N SER A 181 3.86 -3.59 -21.36
CA SER A 181 2.99 -3.08 -20.29
C SER A 181 3.05 -3.89 -18.99
N ARG A 182 4.12 -4.66 -18.79
CA ARG A 182 4.35 -5.37 -17.53
C ARG A 182 4.94 -4.40 -16.52
N PHE A 183 4.15 -4.04 -15.51
CA PHE A 183 4.66 -3.29 -14.36
C PHE A 183 5.65 -4.17 -13.60
N THR A 184 6.82 -3.62 -13.30
CA THR A 184 7.95 -4.39 -12.77
C THR A 184 8.61 -3.69 -11.59
N HIS A 185 8.16 -2.48 -11.26
CA HIS A 185 8.63 -1.79 -10.07
C HIS A 185 7.60 -0.78 -9.54
N THR A 186 7.62 -0.58 -8.23
CA THR A 186 6.75 0.35 -7.51
C THR A 186 7.60 1.30 -6.65
N TYR A 187 7.31 2.59 -6.77
CA TYR A 187 7.88 3.67 -5.99
C TYR A 187 6.78 4.40 -5.20
N VAL A 188 7.14 4.95 -4.06
CA VAL A 188 6.31 5.87 -3.28
C VAL A 188 6.88 7.27 -3.45
N VAL A 189 6.04 8.26 -3.77
CA VAL A 189 6.44 9.66 -3.78
C VAL A 189 6.69 10.14 -2.36
N GLY A 190 7.95 10.43 -2.03
CA GLY A 190 8.33 10.96 -0.72
C GLY A 190 8.07 12.45 -0.60
N LYS A 191 8.50 13.23 -1.59
CA LYS A 191 8.27 14.68 -1.65
C LYS A 191 8.29 15.19 -3.08
N VAL A 192 7.62 16.31 -3.30
CA VAL A 192 7.73 17.10 -4.54
C VAL A 192 8.26 18.48 -4.18
N LYS A 193 9.41 18.87 -4.74
CA LYS A 193 10.08 20.14 -4.42
C LYS A 193 10.65 20.75 -5.69
N ASN A 194 10.35 22.02 -5.96
CA ASN A 194 10.84 22.75 -7.13
C ASN A 194 10.57 22.02 -8.46
N GLY A 195 9.39 21.38 -8.59
CA GLY A 195 9.02 20.60 -9.77
C GLY A 195 9.76 19.27 -9.93
N LYS A 196 10.52 18.83 -8.94
CA LYS A 196 11.21 17.53 -8.90
C LYS A 196 10.49 16.58 -7.96
N VAL A 197 10.46 15.30 -8.33
CA VAL A 197 9.81 14.22 -7.57
C VAL A 197 10.89 13.35 -6.96
N TYR A 198 10.82 13.16 -5.65
CA TYR A 198 11.72 12.28 -4.91
C TYR A 198 10.96 11.07 -4.42
N VAL A 199 11.54 9.89 -4.56
CA VAL A 199 10.84 8.63 -4.32
C VAL A 199 11.55 7.72 -3.32
N TYR A 200 10.77 6.83 -2.70
CA TYR A 200 11.24 5.70 -1.91
C TYR A 200 10.84 4.39 -2.59
N ALA A 201 11.72 3.39 -2.55
CA ALA A 201 11.39 2.02 -2.92
C ALA A 201 12.36 1.03 -2.27
N HIS A 202 11.91 -0.20 -2.04
CA HIS A 202 12.83 -1.30 -1.81
C HIS A 202 13.37 -1.77 -3.17
N THR A 203 14.68 -1.58 -3.39
CA THR A 203 15.36 -2.03 -4.61
C THR A 203 16.47 -3.00 -4.25
N GLY A 204 16.43 -4.23 -4.78
CA GLY A 204 17.41 -5.28 -4.43
C GLY A 204 18.83 -5.04 -4.93
N ASN A 205 19.02 -4.26 -6.01
CA ASN A 205 20.33 -4.04 -6.66
C ASN A 205 20.83 -2.59 -6.67
N ARG A 206 19.99 -1.64 -6.26
CA ARG A 206 20.33 -0.22 -6.14
C ARG A 206 20.34 0.10 -4.65
N GLY A 207 21.33 0.84 -4.17
CA GLY A 207 21.20 1.50 -2.88
C GLY A 207 20.20 2.64 -3.04
N ALA A 208 18.90 2.34 -3.11
CA ALA A 208 17.87 3.37 -3.17
C ALA A 208 18.14 4.32 -2.01
N THR A 209 18.00 5.62 -2.22
CA THR A 209 18.25 6.60 -1.18
C THR A 209 16.97 7.35 -0.89
N ALA A 210 16.90 8.03 0.25
CA ALA A 210 15.82 8.95 0.55
C ALA A 210 15.71 10.15 -0.42
N GLU A 211 16.67 10.29 -1.33
CA GLU A 211 16.83 11.43 -2.24
C GLU A 211 16.80 11.02 -3.72
N ASP A 212 16.26 9.82 -4.03
CA ASP A 212 16.12 9.34 -5.39
C ASP A 212 15.19 10.26 -6.21
N GLU A 213 15.77 11.10 -7.07
CA GLU A 213 15.07 12.08 -7.91
C GLU A 213 14.73 11.49 -9.28
N LEU A 214 13.45 11.54 -9.67
CA LEU A 214 12.92 10.81 -10.82
C LEU A 214 13.53 11.21 -12.17
N GLU A 215 13.74 12.51 -12.43
CA GLU A 215 14.41 12.98 -13.66
C GLU A 215 15.89 12.58 -13.66
N GLU A 216 16.56 12.58 -12.51
CA GLU A 216 17.94 12.09 -12.38
C GLU A 216 18.07 10.60 -12.63
N MET A 217 17.15 9.81 -12.09
CA MET A 217 17.08 8.37 -12.36
C MET A 217 16.94 8.10 -13.86
N GLU A 218 16.10 8.87 -14.55
CA GLU A 218 15.98 8.79 -16.01
C GLU A 218 17.28 9.20 -16.72
N ARG A 219 17.90 10.33 -16.34
CA ARG A 219 19.20 10.76 -16.90
C ARG A 219 20.29 9.69 -16.72
N ASN A 220 20.27 9.00 -15.58
CA ASN A 220 21.21 7.93 -15.24
C ASN A 220 20.80 6.56 -15.82
N LYS A 221 19.82 6.53 -16.74
CA LYS A 221 19.36 5.32 -17.45
C LYS A 221 18.82 4.22 -16.53
N VAL A 222 18.36 4.57 -15.33
CA VAL A 222 17.70 3.64 -14.40
C VAL A 222 16.46 3.02 -15.04
N PHE A 223 15.77 3.77 -15.91
CA PHE A 223 14.59 3.30 -16.60
C PHE A 223 14.81 2.75 -18.00
N SER A 224 16.06 2.44 -18.38
CA SER A 224 16.42 2.00 -19.74
C SER A 224 15.63 0.79 -20.28
N LYS A 225 15.03 -0.04 -19.41
CA LYS A 225 14.20 -1.19 -19.80
C LYS A 225 12.69 -0.91 -19.75
N TYR A 226 12.30 0.26 -19.26
CA TYR A 226 10.89 0.64 -19.04
C TYR A 226 10.48 1.70 -20.05
N THR A 227 9.23 1.64 -20.47
CA THR A 227 8.67 2.58 -21.45
C THR A 227 7.48 3.34 -20.90
N ILE A 228 6.83 2.84 -19.84
CA ILE A 228 5.61 3.40 -19.28
C ILE A 228 5.84 3.80 -17.83
N ILE A 229 5.31 4.96 -17.45
CA ILE A 229 5.22 5.42 -16.07
C ILE A 229 3.78 5.77 -15.71
N ALA A 230 3.32 5.23 -14.59
CA ALA A 230 2.01 5.46 -14.02
C ALA A 230 2.15 6.24 -12.72
N LEU A 231 1.34 7.29 -12.54
CA LEU A 231 1.11 7.94 -11.25
C LEU A 231 -0.29 7.55 -10.77
N ILE A 232 -0.39 6.97 -9.58
CA ILE A 232 -1.64 6.56 -8.94
C ILE A 232 -1.80 7.38 -7.68
N LYS A 233 -2.95 8.06 -7.54
CA LYS A 233 -3.21 8.90 -6.38
C LYS A 233 -3.42 8.06 -5.12
N GLY A 234 -2.69 8.40 -4.07
CA GLY A 234 -3.00 8.00 -2.69
C GLY A 234 -4.28 8.69 -2.19
#